data_AF-A0A956BUR7-F1
#
_entry.id   AF-A0A956BUR7-F1
#
_cell.length_a   1.000
_cell.length_b   1.000
_cell.length_c   1.000
_cell.angle_alpha   90.00
_cell.angle_beta   90.00
_cell.angle_gamma   90.00
#
_symmetry.space_group_name_H-M   'P 1'
#
loop_
_entity.id
_entity.type
_entity.pdbx_description
1 polymer ?
#
loop_
_entity_poly.entity_id
_entity_poly.type
_entity_poly.pdbx_seq_one_letter_code
_entity_poly.pdbx_strand_id
1 'polypeptide(L)'
;MSSRQIEMVWRCSSCGHRNLGRHKLCQQCGNPKDDSEAYEMPGDTAAAETVTAPELLRIAQSGPNWRCGYCGSHQRRFDGACAQCGAAQEHGQGVPVGPPSPGSNAARLAAPRPGPAGSSTRVKVGAGLAALLTSVLGCCGFGSWLAGTSTADGPKTHYVARVTARSWERVVTVERFRFVTQEAFAENIPADAQEQTALGQRHHHDDQVPDGFDTEYYTERVQDGYDTEYYTERVACGEDCVDTPESCHEVCSPNGNGFATCTTECSGGGRSCSTRYCDESRTRQVPRYRDDPRTRQVPRFRTVPRTAEWYSFR
;
A
#
# COMPACT_ATOMS: atom_id res chain seq x y z
N MET A 1 -17.44 39.94 -16.56
CA MET A 1 -18.68 39.72 -15.78
C MET A 1 -19.43 41.04 -15.73
N SER A 2 -20.64 41.09 -16.29
CA SER A 2 -21.51 42.26 -16.20
C SER A 2 -22.21 42.26 -14.84
N SER A 3 -22.26 43.40 -14.16
CA SER A 3 -22.99 43.58 -12.91
C SER A 3 -23.91 44.79 -13.02
N ARG A 4 -25.15 44.68 -12.55
CA ARG A 4 -26.10 45.79 -12.49
C ARG A 4 -26.77 45.89 -11.12
N GLN A 5 -27.27 47.07 -10.81
CA GLN A 5 -27.97 47.32 -9.55
C GLN A 5 -29.47 47.37 -9.82
N ILE A 6 -30.26 46.70 -8.99
CA ILE A 6 -31.73 46.76 -9.02
C ILE A 6 -32.24 47.28 -7.69
N GLU A 7 -33.40 47.95 -7.72
CA GLU A 7 -34.04 48.45 -6.52
C GLU A 7 -35.03 47.43 -5.94
N MET A 8 -34.91 47.18 -4.64
CA MET A 8 -35.83 46.32 -3.90
C MET A 8 -37.00 47.14 -3.35
N VAL A 9 -38.02 46.45 -2.85
CA VAL A 9 -39.20 47.08 -2.23
C VAL A 9 -39.29 46.69 -0.76
N TRP A 10 -40.08 47.42 0.02
CA TRP A 10 -40.43 47.04 1.39
C TRP A 10 -41.87 47.43 1.69
N ARG A 11 -42.55 46.66 2.54
CA ARG A 11 -43.93 46.94 2.96
C ARG A 11 -43.95 47.54 4.33
N CYS A 12 -44.68 48.65 4.48
CA CYS A 12 -44.83 49.29 5.78
C CYS A 12 -45.70 48.43 6.69
N SER A 13 -45.21 48.10 7.89
CA SER A 13 -45.94 47.30 8.88
C SER A 13 -47.18 48.03 9.41
N SER A 14 -47.16 49.36 9.38
CA SER A 14 -48.23 50.21 9.91
C SER A 14 -49.44 50.38 8.97
N CYS A 15 -49.21 50.44 7.65
CA CYS A 15 -50.28 50.71 6.69
C CYS A 15 -50.29 49.79 5.44
N GLY A 16 -49.33 48.86 5.33
CA GLY A 16 -49.23 47.91 4.22
C GLY A 16 -48.72 48.52 2.89
N HIS A 17 -48.49 49.83 2.82
CA HIS A 17 -48.03 50.48 1.60
C HIS A 17 -46.66 49.95 1.17
N ARG A 18 -46.52 49.66 -0.13
CA ARG A 18 -45.30 49.13 -0.74
C ARG A 18 -44.43 50.30 -1.20
N ASN A 19 -43.30 50.47 -0.53
CA ASN A 19 -42.34 51.54 -0.78
C ASN A 19 -41.14 51.01 -1.57
N LEU A 20 -40.51 51.90 -2.36
CA LEU A 20 -39.22 51.62 -2.97
C LEU A 20 -38.08 51.68 -1.93
N GLY A 21 -37.01 50.91 -2.15
CA GLY A 21 -35.84 50.81 -1.27
C GLY A 21 -35.10 52.13 -1.06
N ARG A 22 -35.22 53.08 -2.00
CA ARG A 22 -34.72 54.46 -1.87
C ARG A 22 -35.38 55.25 -0.74
N HIS A 23 -36.56 54.86 -0.27
CA HIS A 23 -37.26 55.56 0.81
C HIS A 23 -37.01 54.89 2.17
N LYS A 24 -36.77 55.71 3.20
CA LYS A 24 -36.69 55.30 4.62
C LYS A 24 -37.92 55.69 5.42
N LEU A 25 -38.82 56.46 4.81
CA LEU A 25 -40.12 56.82 5.35
C LEU A 25 -41.18 56.28 4.40
N CYS A 26 -42.27 55.78 4.97
CA CYS A 26 -43.40 55.35 4.18
C CYS A 26 -43.97 56.55 3.42
N GLN A 27 -44.08 56.44 2.10
CA GLN A 27 -44.60 57.51 1.24
C GLN A 27 -46.12 57.75 1.42
N GLN A 28 -46.82 56.86 2.15
CA GLN A 28 -48.25 56.97 2.43
C GLN A 28 -48.56 57.51 3.83
N CYS A 29 -47.92 56.97 4.87
CA CYS A 29 -48.24 57.32 6.28
C CYS A 29 -47.12 58.06 7.01
N GLY A 30 -45.94 58.20 6.41
CA GLY A 30 -44.80 58.90 7.01
C GLY A 30 -44.01 58.07 8.03
N ASN A 31 -44.48 56.89 8.44
CA ASN A 31 -43.76 56.09 9.44
C ASN A 31 -42.37 55.68 8.93
N PRO A 32 -41.34 55.78 9.80
CA PRO A 32 -39.99 55.36 9.45
C PRO A 32 -39.93 53.84 9.31
N LYS A 33 -39.08 53.40 8.38
CA LYS A 33 -38.75 51.99 8.23
C LYS A 33 -38.03 51.47 9.46
N ASP A 34 -38.37 50.28 9.93
CA ASP A 34 -37.71 49.61 11.05
C ASP A 34 -37.42 48.11 10.76
N ASP A 35 -36.89 47.39 11.75
CA ASP A 35 -36.49 45.97 11.61
C ASP A 35 -37.65 45.00 11.36
N SER A 36 -38.89 45.38 11.70
CA SER A 36 -40.06 44.55 11.44
C SER A 36 -40.37 44.41 9.95
N GLU A 37 -39.73 45.23 9.12
CA GLU A 37 -39.98 45.33 7.69
C GLU A 37 -38.75 44.84 6.91
N ALA A 38 -38.87 43.76 6.17
CA ALA A 38 -37.78 43.27 5.30
C ALA A 38 -37.76 44.02 3.95
N TYR A 39 -36.61 43.96 3.25
CA TYR A 39 -36.59 44.23 1.82
C TYR A 39 -37.02 42.97 1.07
N GLU A 40 -37.90 43.15 0.10
CA GLU A 40 -38.40 42.14 -0.81
C GLU A 40 -37.70 42.31 -2.16
N MET A 41 -37.04 41.25 -2.62
CA MET A 41 -36.50 41.20 -3.98
C MET A 41 -37.67 41.12 -4.98
N PRO A 42 -37.60 41.81 -6.14
CA PRO A 42 -38.57 41.59 -7.21
C PRO A 42 -38.66 40.12 -7.59
N GLY A 43 -39.87 39.60 -7.80
CA GLY A 43 -40.08 38.19 -8.16
C GLY A 43 -39.47 37.80 -9.51
N ASP A 44 -39.36 38.76 -10.43
CA ASP A 44 -38.59 38.65 -11.66
C ASP A 44 -37.49 39.72 -11.63
N THR A 45 -36.26 39.30 -11.32
CA THR A 45 -35.10 40.18 -11.29
C THR A 45 -34.66 40.59 -12.69
N ALA A 46 -34.87 39.74 -13.71
CA ALA A 46 -34.50 40.05 -15.08
C ALA A 46 -35.34 41.21 -15.64
N ALA A 47 -36.63 41.26 -15.30
CA ALA A 47 -37.53 42.36 -15.67
C ALA A 47 -37.38 43.62 -14.78
N ALA A 48 -36.58 43.59 -13.71
CA ALA A 48 -36.38 44.74 -12.85
C ALA A 48 -35.57 45.83 -13.58
N GLU A 49 -36.01 47.09 -13.41
CA GLU A 49 -35.34 48.25 -13.98
C GLU A 49 -33.93 48.40 -13.43
N THR A 50 -32.98 48.72 -14.30
CA THR A 50 -31.60 48.92 -13.89
C THR A 50 -31.44 50.30 -13.28
N VAL A 51 -30.87 50.36 -12.08
CA VAL A 51 -30.55 51.63 -11.42
C VAL A 51 -29.39 52.29 -12.17
N THR A 52 -29.69 53.37 -12.90
CA THR A 52 -28.71 54.14 -13.68
C THR A 52 -28.44 55.53 -13.10
N ALA A 53 -29.35 56.06 -12.27
CA ALA A 53 -29.21 57.38 -11.69
C ALA A 53 -28.00 57.43 -10.71
N PRO A 54 -27.08 58.41 -10.84
CA PRO A 54 -25.85 58.48 -10.04
C PRO A 54 -26.08 58.48 -8.53
N GLU A 55 -27.12 59.19 -8.05
CA GLU A 55 -27.44 59.26 -6.63
C GLU A 55 -27.95 57.92 -6.08
N LEU A 56 -28.73 57.18 -6.87
CA LEU A 56 -29.22 55.86 -6.47
C LEU A 56 -28.09 54.82 -6.52
N LEU A 57 -27.18 54.92 -7.48
CA LEU A 57 -25.97 54.08 -7.54
C LEU A 57 -25.09 54.31 -6.31
N ARG A 58 -24.90 55.58 -5.91
CA ARG A 58 -24.17 55.92 -4.68
C ARG A 58 -24.81 55.29 -3.45
N ILE A 59 -26.15 55.30 -3.36
CA ILE A 59 -26.86 54.61 -2.28
C ILE A 59 -26.64 53.10 -2.36
N ALA A 60 -26.87 52.49 -3.53
CA ALA A 60 -26.74 51.05 -3.73
C ALA A 60 -25.35 50.51 -3.37
N GLN A 61 -24.30 51.29 -3.65
CA GLN A 61 -22.89 50.96 -3.39
C GLN A 61 -22.40 51.38 -2.00
N SER A 62 -23.20 52.10 -1.22
CA SER A 62 -22.76 52.64 0.08
C SER A 62 -22.64 51.60 1.20
N GLY A 63 -22.98 50.33 0.95
CA GLY A 63 -23.08 49.29 1.97
C GLY A 63 -24.42 49.32 2.71
N PRO A 64 -24.60 48.46 3.72
CA PRO A 64 -25.88 48.27 4.39
C PRO A 64 -26.28 49.48 5.23
N ASN A 65 -27.60 49.70 5.31
CA ASN A 65 -28.17 50.68 6.22
C ASN A 65 -27.81 50.34 7.68
N TRP A 66 -27.90 51.33 8.56
CA TRP A 66 -27.79 51.12 10.01
C TRP A 66 -29.13 51.36 10.68
N ARG A 67 -29.30 50.75 11.85
CA ARG A 67 -30.48 50.87 12.69
C ARG A 67 -30.17 51.80 13.86
N CYS A 68 -31.01 52.80 14.08
CA CYS A 68 -30.86 53.68 15.23
C CYS A 68 -31.14 52.93 16.54
N GLY A 69 -30.18 52.94 17.48
CA GLY A 69 -30.35 52.28 18.78
C GLY A 69 -31.41 52.89 19.69
N TYR A 70 -31.81 54.14 19.44
CA TYR A 70 -32.81 54.85 20.25
C TYR A 70 -34.24 54.66 19.73
N CYS A 71 -34.49 54.99 18.46
CA CYS A 71 -35.83 54.95 17.88
C CYS A 71 -36.09 53.73 16.95
N GLY A 72 -35.09 52.87 16.72
CA GLY A 72 -35.24 51.66 15.90
C GLY A 72 -35.32 51.89 14.39
N SER A 73 -35.39 53.13 13.92
CA SER A 73 -35.51 53.43 12.49
C SER A 73 -34.23 53.12 11.70
N HIS A 74 -34.41 52.67 10.46
CA HIS A 74 -33.35 52.40 9.49
C HIS A 74 -32.87 53.70 8.84
N GLN A 75 -31.56 53.88 8.77
CA GLN A 75 -30.86 55.07 8.32
C GLN A 75 -29.84 54.72 7.23
N ARG A 76 -29.52 55.65 6.32
CA ARG A 76 -28.51 55.36 5.28
C ARG A 76 -27.13 55.22 5.89
N ARG A 77 -26.29 54.41 5.27
CA ARG A 77 -24.92 54.17 5.75
C ARG A 77 -24.11 55.45 5.94
N PHE A 78 -24.29 56.44 5.07
CA PHE A 78 -23.60 57.73 5.11
C PHE A 78 -24.37 58.82 5.87
N ASP A 79 -25.54 58.52 6.43
CA ASP A 79 -26.23 59.45 7.32
C ASP A 79 -25.52 59.39 8.69
N GLY A 80 -24.75 60.42 9.03
CA GLY A 80 -23.97 60.48 10.27
C GLY A 80 -24.81 60.59 11.56
N ALA A 81 -26.10 60.85 11.42
CA ALA A 81 -27.07 60.91 12.51
C ALA A 81 -28.44 60.40 12.03
N CYS A 82 -29.28 60.01 12.99
CA CYS A 82 -30.62 59.53 12.73
C CYS A 82 -31.53 60.69 12.28
N ALA A 83 -32.13 60.57 11.10
CA ALA A 83 -33.04 61.57 10.55
C ALA A 83 -34.33 61.78 11.39
N GLN A 84 -34.66 60.83 12.28
CA GLN A 84 -35.88 60.89 13.09
C GLN A 84 -35.68 61.48 14.50
N CYS A 85 -34.54 61.21 15.14
CA CYS A 85 -34.30 61.63 16.54
C CYS A 85 -32.96 62.36 16.76
N GLY A 86 -32.13 62.51 15.73
CA GLY A 86 -30.84 63.20 15.83
C GLY A 86 -29.72 62.39 16.50
N ALA A 87 -29.98 61.16 16.95
CA ALA A 87 -28.96 60.32 17.56
C ALA A 87 -27.80 60.04 16.61
N ALA A 88 -26.57 60.13 17.12
CA ALA A 88 -25.35 59.86 16.36
C ALA A 88 -25.28 58.38 15.91
N GLN A 89 -24.69 58.15 14.73
CA GLN A 89 -24.55 56.83 14.11
C GLN A 89 -23.78 55.83 14.99
N GLU A 90 -22.89 56.29 15.86
CA GLU A 90 -22.13 55.45 16.81
C GLU A 90 -23.03 54.65 17.76
N HIS A 91 -24.25 55.13 18.02
CA HIS A 91 -25.27 54.43 18.80
C HIS A 91 -26.15 53.52 17.93
N GLY A 92 -25.77 53.32 16.68
CA GLY A 92 -26.45 52.49 15.71
C GLY A 92 -25.88 51.08 15.63
N GLN A 93 -26.72 50.13 15.22
CA GLN A 93 -26.29 48.77 14.90
C GLN A 93 -26.32 48.56 13.37
N GLY A 94 -25.38 47.78 12.82
CA GLY A 94 -25.43 47.41 11.41
C GLY A 94 -26.62 46.48 11.14
N VAL A 95 -27.39 46.75 10.08
CA VAL A 95 -28.48 45.85 9.67
C VAL A 95 -27.87 44.59 9.05
N PRO A 96 -28.19 43.38 9.54
CA PRO A 96 -27.70 42.13 8.95
C PRO A 96 -28.10 42.03 7.48
N VAL A 97 -27.13 41.71 6.62
CA VAL A 97 -27.37 41.45 5.19
C VAL A 97 -27.57 39.95 5.00
N GLY A 98 -28.82 39.50 5.00
CA GLY A 98 -29.16 38.11 4.71
C GLY A 98 -30.52 37.68 5.28
N PRO A 99 -31.09 36.56 4.79
CA PRO A 99 -32.20 35.91 5.49
C PRO A 99 -31.75 35.45 6.89
N PRO A 100 -32.63 35.45 7.91
CA PRO A 100 -32.26 35.00 9.25
C PRO A 100 -31.81 33.53 9.20
N SER A 101 -30.53 33.27 9.50
CA SER A 101 -30.02 31.91 9.65
C SER A 101 -30.66 31.24 10.88
N PRO A 102 -31.32 30.08 10.74
CA PRO A 102 -31.70 29.28 11.88
C PRO A 102 -30.46 28.53 12.42
N GLY A 103 -30.12 28.79 13.68
CA GLY A 103 -29.38 27.84 14.53
C GLY A 103 -27.87 28.05 14.62
N SER A 104 -27.42 28.99 15.44
CA SER A 104 -26.06 29.01 16.00
C SER A 104 -26.04 28.46 17.42
N ASN A 105 -26.33 27.16 17.58
CA ASN A 105 -25.90 26.44 18.79
C ASN A 105 -24.46 25.98 18.60
N ALA A 106 -23.53 26.86 18.92
CA ALA A 106 -22.11 26.54 19.09
C ALA A 106 -21.91 25.73 20.38
N ALA A 107 -22.15 24.42 20.33
CA ALA A 107 -21.65 23.49 21.34
C ALA A 107 -20.36 22.86 20.82
N ARG A 108 -19.23 23.49 21.18
CA ARG A 108 -17.92 22.85 21.16
C ARG A 108 -17.95 21.70 22.18
N LEU A 109 -17.87 20.46 21.71
CA LEU A 109 -17.53 19.33 22.56
C LEU A 109 -16.34 18.58 21.97
N ALA A 110 -15.35 18.44 22.85
CA ALA A 110 -14.03 17.89 22.66
C ALA A 110 -14.03 16.45 22.13
N ALA A 111 -13.14 16.18 21.17
CA ALA A 111 -12.73 14.82 20.84
C ALA A 111 -11.69 14.34 21.88
N PRO A 112 -11.82 13.12 22.44
CA PRO A 112 -10.76 12.51 23.24
C PRO A 112 -9.76 11.77 22.34
N ARG A 113 -8.46 11.96 22.63
CA ARG A 113 -7.33 11.19 22.06
C ARG A 113 -7.26 9.80 22.72
N PRO A 114 -6.92 8.72 22.00
CA PRO A 114 -6.49 7.48 22.62
C PRO A 114 -4.98 7.52 22.92
N GLY A 115 -4.61 7.16 24.15
CA GLY A 115 -3.21 6.96 24.57
C GLY A 115 -2.65 5.60 24.13
N PRO A 116 -1.32 5.46 24.02
CA PRO A 116 -0.69 4.19 23.66
C PRO A 116 -0.40 3.37 24.92
N ALA A 117 -0.83 2.11 24.95
CA ALA A 117 -0.37 1.13 25.92
C ALA A 117 0.53 0.11 25.22
N GLY A 118 1.82 0.17 25.57
CA GLY A 118 2.81 -0.84 25.21
C GLY A 118 3.11 -1.80 26.38
N SER A 119 4.15 -2.60 26.16
CA SER A 119 4.75 -3.64 27.02
C SER A 119 4.01 -4.98 27.00
N SER A 120 4.54 -6.07 26.43
CA SER A 120 5.83 -6.78 26.59
C SER A 120 5.94 -7.52 27.92
N THR A 121 5.82 -8.84 27.88
CA THR A 121 6.39 -9.71 28.92
C THR A 121 6.91 -10.99 28.28
N ARG A 122 8.19 -11.27 28.51
CA ARG A 122 8.88 -12.51 28.16
C ARG A 122 9.08 -13.38 29.42
N VAL A 123 9.36 -14.65 29.14
CA VAL A 123 10.16 -15.65 29.90
C VAL A 123 9.38 -16.58 30.84
N LYS A 124 9.40 -17.89 30.56
CA LYS A 124 10.24 -18.89 31.27
C LYS A 124 10.28 -20.26 30.57
N VAL A 125 11.48 -20.82 30.56
CA VAL A 125 11.92 -22.15 30.13
C VAL A 125 11.47 -23.21 31.14
N GLY A 126 11.13 -24.42 30.68
CA GLY A 126 10.93 -25.60 31.53
C GLY A 126 10.74 -26.88 30.70
N ALA A 127 11.77 -27.72 30.69
CA ALA A 127 11.79 -29.05 30.10
C ALA A 127 11.02 -30.09 30.94
N GLY A 128 10.46 -31.11 30.30
CA GLY A 128 9.92 -32.29 30.98
C GLY A 128 8.93 -33.09 30.13
N LEU A 129 9.43 -33.79 29.10
CA LEU A 129 8.65 -34.79 28.36
C LEU A 129 8.83 -36.16 29.04
N ALA A 130 7.81 -36.56 29.79
CA ALA A 130 7.57 -37.94 30.17
C ALA A 130 6.47 -38.53 29.27
N ALA A 131 6.57 -39.84 29.07
CA ALA A 131 5.55 -40.73 28.53
C ALA A 131 5.26 -40.63 27.03
N LEU A 132 5.92 -41.51 26.26
CA LEU A 132 5.28 -42.39 25.27
C LEU A 132 6.36 -43.25 24.62
N LEU A 133 6.37 -44.54 24.93
CA LEU A 133 6.60 -45.65 23.99
C LEU A 133 6.48 -46.98 24.76
N THR A 134 5.26 -47.20 25.25
CA THR A 134 4.73 -48.54 25.54
C THR A 134 4.55 -49.28 24.22
N SER A 135 5.55 -50.04 23.80
CA SER A 135 5.37 -51.19 22.93
C SER A 135 6.66 -52.02 22.97
N VAL A 136 6.52 -53.35 22.97
CA VAL A 136 7.62 -54.36 23.01
C VAL A 136 8.08 -54.82 24.41
N LEU A 137 7.14 -55.14 25.31
CA LEU A 137 7.39 -56.03 26.47
C LEU A 137 6.22 -57.00 26.68
N GLY A 138 5.79 -57.67 25.61
CA GLY A 138 4.97 -58.87 25.67
C GLY A 138 5.81 -60.07 25.26
N CYS A 139 6.42 -60.77 26.23
CA CYS A 139 6.84 -62.18 26.05
C CYS A 139 7.31 -62.94 27.31
N CYS A 140 7.39 -62.37 28.52
CA CYS A 140 7.90 -63.13 29.69
C CYS A 140 7.04 -62.96 30.96
N GLY A 141 5.72 -63.14 30.84
CA GLY A 141 4.76 -62.99 31.94
C GLY A 141 3.85 -64.20 32.13
N PHE A 142 4.40 -65.42 32.13
CA PHE A 142 3.67 -66.64 32.52
C PHE A 142 4.62 -67.51 33.33
N GLY A 143 4.55 -67.44 34.66
CA GLY A 143 5.40 -68.26 35.53
C GLY A 143 5.55 -67.79 36.98
N SER A 144 4.57 -67.09 37.55
CA SER A 144 4.59 -66.78 38.99
C SER A 144 3.18 -66.87 39.57
N TRP A 145 2.73 -68.10 39.75
CA TRP A 145 1.68 -68.44 40.69
C TRP A 145 1.96 -69.85 41.21
N LEU A 146 2.68 -69.94 42.34
CA LEU A 146 2.48 -70.94 43.39
C LEU A 146 3.55 -70.79 44.49
N ALA A 147 3.05 -70.45 45.68
CA ALA A 147 3.48 -70.91 47.00
C ALA A 147 4.89 -70.54 47.51
N GLY A 148 4.92 -69.92 48.70
CA GLY A 148 6.13 -69.94 49.53
C GLY A 148 6.23 -68.84 50.57
N THR A 149 5.22 -68.65 51.41
CA THR A 149 5.34 -67.89 52.65
C THR A 149 6.42 -68.52 53.55
N SER A 150 7.50 -67.79 53.82
CA SER A 150 8.34 -68.05 54.98
C SER A 150 8.79 -66.73 55.59
N THR A 151 8.00 -66.26 56.55
CA THR A 151 8.40 -65.27 57.54
C THR A 151 9.45 -65.91 58.45
N ALA A 152 10.68 -65.41 58.39
CA ALA A 152 11.72 -65.73 59.35
C ALA A 152 12.56 -64.46 59.61
N ASP A 153 11.95 -63.48 60.27
CA ASP A 153 12.68 -62.42 60.96
C ASP A 153 13.39 -63.02 62.19
N GLY A 154 14.57 -63.59 61.97
CA GLY A 154 15.53 -63.91 63.01
C GLY A 154 16.37 -62.67 63.38
N PRO A 155 16.77 -62.48 64.65
CA PRO A 155 17.47 -61.29 65.09
C PRO A 155 18.87 -61.20 64.44
N LYS A 156 19.12 -60.13 63.66
CA LYS A 156 20.43 -59.84 63.07
C LYS A 156 21.42 -59.40 64.16
N THR A 157 22.27 -60.31 64.63
CA THR A 157 23.45 -59.96 65.43
C THR A 157 24.60 -59.56 64.52
N HIS A 158 25.12 -58.33 64.68
CA HIS A 158 26.29 -57.86 63.94
C HIS A 158 27.55 -58.63 64.40
N TYR A 159 28.11 -59.47 63.53
CA TYR A 159 29.38 -60.15 63.76
C TYR A 159 30.50 -59.42 63.01
N VAL A 160 31.50 -58.94 63.74
CA VAL A 160 32.68 -58.27 63.15
C VAL A 160 33.77 -59.31 62.95
N ALA A 161 34.01 -59.73 61.70
CA ALA A 161 35.11 -60.65 61.34
C ALA A 161 36.28 -59.90 60.70
N ARG A 162 37.51 -60.28 61.06
CA ARG A 162 38.75 -59.76 60.48
C ARG A 162 39.18 -60.64 59.30
N VAL A 163 39.32 -60.08 58.10
CA VAL A 163 39.85 -60.79 56.93
C VAL A 163 41.29 -61.19 57.20
N THR A 164 41.57 -62.49 57.28
CA THR A 164 42.90 -63.03 57.61
C THR A 164 43.81 -63.19 56.40
N ALA A 165 43.27 -63.27 55.18
CA ALA A 165 44.06 -63.25 53.95
C ALA A 165 43.21 -62.80 52.75
N ARG A 166 43.90 -62.29 51.72
CA ARG A 166 43.35 -61.74 50.48
C ARG A 166 44.27 -62.18 49.33
N SER A 167 43.73 -62.79 48.28
CA SER A 167 44.48 -63.10 47.04
C SER A 167 43.74 -62.55 45.82
N TRP A 168 44.50 -62.21 44.77
CA TRP A 168 43.98 -61.75 43.48
C TRP A 168 44.69 -62.50 42.37
N GLU A 169 43.92 -62.81 41.34
CA GLU A 169 44.44 -63.29 40.08
C GLU A 169 44.23 -62.20 39.03
N ARG A 170 45.21 -62.05 38.14
CA ARG A 170 45.11 -61.15 36.99
C ARG A 170 45.55 -61.90 35.75
N VAL A 171 44.65 -61.92 34.77
CA VAL A 171 44.96 -62.38 33.41
C VAL A 171 45.20 -61.15 32.53
N VAL A 172 46.27 -61.19 31.74
CA VAL A 172 46.59 -60.13 30.77
C VAL A 172 46.66 -60.77 29.40
N THR A 173 45.83 -60.28 28.47
CA THR A 173 45.90 -60.68 27.07
C THR A 173 47.00 -59.88 26.39
N VAL A 174 47.98 -60.56 25.81
CA VAL A 174 49.07 -59.94 25.06
C VAL A 174 48.79 -60.15 23.58
N GLU A 175 48.61 -59.05 22.84
CA GLU A 175 48.55 -59.09 21.39
C GLU A 175 49.98 -59.13 20.82
N ARG A 176 50.16 -59.90 19.75
CA ARG A 176 51.44 -59.97 19.02
C ARG A 176 51.22 -59.53 17.58
N PHE A 177 52.15 -58.74 17.06
CA PHE A 177 52.23 -58.53 15.62
C PHE A 177 52.54 -59.85 14.93
N ARG A 178 51.86 -60.08 13.80
CA ARG A 178 52.16 -61.19 12.89
C ARG A 178 52.38 -60.61 11.51
N PHE A 179 53.34 -61.17 10.79
CA PHE A 179 53.48 -60.92 9.36
C PHE A 179 52.24 -61.43 8.64
N VAL A 180 51.78 -60.67 7.65
CA VAL A 180 50.63 -61.03 6.81
C VAL A 180 51.09 -60.89 5.38
N THR A 181 51.00 -61.97 4.62
CA THR A 181 51.31 -61.91 3.19
C THR A 181 50.31 -61.00 2.50
N GLN A 182 50.80 -59.98 1.80
CA GLN A 182 50.04 -59.05 0.99
C GLN A 182 50.64 -58.94 -0.41
N GLU A 183 49.85 -58.46 -1.36
CA GLU A 183 50.26 -58.27 -2.74
C GLU A 183 49.93 -56.83 -3.16
N ALA A 184 50.90 -56.14 -3.77
CA ALA A 184 50.72 -54.79 -4.27
C ALA A 184 51.64 -54.50 -5.46
N PHE A 185 51.32 -53.44 -6.20
CA PHE A 185 52.28 -52.84 -7.15
C PHE A 185 53.41 -52.15 -6.40
N ALA A 186 54.57 -51.98 -7.05
CA ALA A 186 55.78 -51.42 -6.44
C ALA A 186 55.53 -50.10 -5.68
N GLU A 187 54.72 -49.20 -6.24
CA GLU A 187 54.38 -47.90 -5.65
C GLU A 187 53.51 -47.99 -4.37
N ASN A 188 52.88 -49.14 -4.14
CA ASN A 188 51.94 -49.37 -3.03
C ASN A 188 52.50 -50.32 -1.95
N ILE A 189 53.77 -50.71 -2.05
CA ILE A 189 54.45 -51.52 -1.02
C ILE A 189 54.81 -50.58 0.15
N PRO A 190 54.39 -50.90 1.39
CA PRO A 190 54.71 -50.09 2.55
C PRO A 190 56.21 -50.17 2.91
N ALA A 191 56.74 -49.12 3.53
CA ALA A 191 58.17 -49.00 3.78
C ALA A 191 58.75 -50.06 4.74
N ASP A 192 57.92 -50.67 5.58
CA ASP A 192 58.27 -51.72 6.54
C ASP A 192 58.06 -53.15 6.01
N ALA A 193 57.66 -53.31 4.74
CA ALA A 193 57.46 -54.61 4.10
C ALA A 193 58.74 -55.45 4.07
N GLN A 194 58.62 -56.71 4.49
CA GLN A 194 59.71 -57.68 4.48
C GLN A 194 59.48 -58.78 3.44
N GLU A 195 60.54 -59.53 3.11
CA GLU A 195 60.48 -60.70 2.20
C GLU A 195 59.82 -60.41 0.84
N GLN A 196 60.14 -59.26 0.23
CA GLN A 196 59.55 -58.85 -1.04
C GLN A 196 59.99 -59.77 -2.20
N THR A 197 59.01 -60.34 -2.89
CA THR A 197 59.23 -61.23 -4.04
C THR A 197 58.47 -60.70 -5.25
N ALA A 198 59.18 -60.40 -6.34
CA ALA A 198 58.57 -59.98 -7.59
C ALA A 198 57.78 -61.14 -8.22
N LEU A 199 56.52 -60.90 -8.56
CA LEU A 199 55.62 -61.88 -9.16
C LEU A 199 55.39 -61.64 -10.66
N GLY A 200 56.15 -60.72 -11.26
CA GLY A 200 56.14 -60.41 -12.69
C GLY A 200 55.36 -59.15 -13.03
N GLN A 201 54.77 -59.12 -14.22
CA GLN A 201 54.00 -57.98 -14.73
C GLN A 201 52.50 -58.24 -14.59
N ARG A 202 51.76 -57.30 -13.99
CA ARG A 202 50.30 -57.35 -13.86
C ARG A 202 49.68 -56.09 -14.44
N HIS A 203 48.47 -56.23 -14.98
CA HIS A 203 47.69 -55.10 -15.48
C HIS A 203 47.47 -54.07 -14.35
N HIS A 204 47.94 -52.84 -14.58
CA HIS A 204 47.89 -51.77 -13.59
C HIS A 204 46.74 -50.79 -13.87
N HIS A 205 46.67 -50.25 -15.08
CA HIS A 205 45.59 -49.38 -15.55
C HIS A 205 45.58 -49.34 -17.08
N ASP A 206 44.59 -48.66 -17.65
CA ASP A 206 44.47 -48.40 -19.07
C ASP A 206 44.69 -46.92 -19.39
N ASP A 207 45.51 -46.64 -20.40
CA ASP A 207 45.68 -45.29 -20.95
C ASP A 207 44.71 -45.05 -22.12
N GLN A 208 44.13 -43.85 -22.20
CA GLN A 208 43.46 -43.38 -23.41
C GLN A 208 44.45 -42.58 -24.25
N VAL A 209 44.92 -43.19 -25.35
CA VAL A 209 45.89 -42.55 -26.26
C VAL A 209 45.15 -42.08 -27.51
N PRO A 210 45.36 -40.83 -27.99
CA PRO A 210 44.80 -40.35 -29.24
C PRO A 210 45.09 -41.32 -30.40
N ASP A 211 44.05 -41.72 -31.11
CA ASP A 211 44.08 -42.67 -32.22
C ASP A 211 43.27 -42.12 -33.41
N GLY A 212 43.67 -40.94 -33.87
CA GLY A 212 43.06 -40.26 -35.00
C GLY A 212 41.82 -39.45 -34.65
N PHE A 213 40.99 -39.20 -35.67
CA PHE A 213 39.79 -38.36 -35.55
C PHE A 213 38.61 -39.04 -36.23
N ASP A 214 37.44 -38.94 -35.60
CA ASP A 214 36.16 -39.26 -36.20
C ASP A 214 35.51 -37.98 -36.77
N THR A 215 34.72 -38.12 -37.83
CA THR A 215 33.95 -37.00 -38.39
C THR A 215 32.57 -36.99 -37.75
N GLU A 216 32.30 -35.94 -36.97
CA GLU A 216 30.99 -35.71 -36.37
C GLU A 216 30.17 -34.77 -37.26
N TYR A 217 28.93 -35.17 -37.52
CA TYR A 217 27.96 -34.39 -38.30
C TYR A 217 27.01 -33.67 -37.35
N TYR A 218 26.81 -32.37 -37.55
CA TYR A 218 25.87 -31.57 -36.78
C TYR A 218 25.18 -30.53 -37.67
N THR A 219 24.07 -29.97 -37.21
CA THR A 219 23.40 -28.86 -37.87
C THR A 219 23.65 -27.56 -37.12
N GLU A 220 24.01 -26.50 -37.86
CA GLU A 220 24.13 -25.15 -37.32
C GLU A 220 23.01 -24.29 -37.87
N ARG A 221 22.31 -23.57 -36.99
CA ARG A 221 21.25 -22.63 -37.40
C ARG A 221 21.88 -21.33 -37.87
N VAL A 222 21.82 -21.08 -39.17
CA VAL A 222 22.36 -19.86 -39.78
C VAL A 222 21.21 -19.00 -40.28
N GLN A 223 21.28 -17.69 -40.03
CA GLN A 223 20.30 -16.75 -40.55
C GLN A 223 20.42 -16.67 -42.07
N ASP A 224 19.32 -16.93 -42.78
CA ASP A 224 19.28 -17.03 -44.25
C ASP A 224 18.25 -16.09 -44.87
N GLY A 225 18.02 -14.93 -44.25
CA GLY A 225 17.22 -13.84 -44.78
C GLY A 225 16.22 -13.31 -43.77
N TYR A 226 15.14 -12.74 -44.28
CA TYR A 226 14.05 -12.15 -43.49
C TYR A 226 12.70 -12.52 -44.11
N ASP A 227 11.74 -12.81 -43.25
CA ASP A 227 10.33 -12.90 -43.58
C ASP A 227 9.62 -11.58 -43.21
N THR A 228 8.61 -11.21 -43.99
CA THR A 228 7.80 -10.02 -43.69
C THR A 228 6.55 -10.44 -42.91
N GLU A 229 6.47 -10.00 -41.67
CA GLU A 229 5.32 -10.22 -40.79
C GLU A 229 4.43 -8.98 -40.78
N TYR A 230 3.12 -9.19 -40.91
CA TYR A 230 2.11 -8.14 -40.81
C TYR A 230 1.53 -8.12 -39.40
N TYR A 231 1.42 -6.94 -38.81
CA TYR A 231 0.79 -6.76 -37.51
C TYR A 231 -0.04 -5.49 -37.49
N THR A 232 -0.99 -5.43 -36.56
CA THR A 232 -1.82 -4.25 -36.34
C THR A 232 -1.26 -3.45 -35.18
N GLU A 233 -1.01 -2.16 -35.40
CA GLU A 233 -0.58 -1.22 -34.37
C GLU A 233 -1.68 -0.19 -34.11
N ARG A 234 -1.95 0.08 -32.82
CA ARG A 234 -2.89 1.13 -32.42
C ARG A 234 -2.17 2.48 -32.39
N VAL A 235 -2.50 3.35 -33.34
CA VAL A 235 -1.89 4.67 -33.47
C VAL A 235 -2.92 5.77 -33.21
N ALA A 236 -2.47 6.89 -32.66
CA ALA A 236 -3.32 8.07 -32.51
C ALA A 236 -3.70 8.59 -33.89
N CYS A 237 -4.99 8.65 -34.18
CA CYS A 237 -5.51 8.98 -35.52
C CYS A 237 -6.43 10.21 -35.53
N GLY A 238 -6.69 10.82 -34.38
CA GLY A 238 -7.49 12.02 -34.27
C GLY A 238 -8.00 12.25 -32.85
N GLU A 239 -9.02 13.07 -32.73
CA GLU A 239 -9.68 13.38 -31.46
C GLU A 239 -11.20 13.33 -31.62
N ASP A 240 -11.86 12.88 -30.56
CA ASP A 240 -13.31 12.95 -30.36
C ASP A 240 -13.59 14.11 -29.40
N CYS A 241 -14.24 15.16 -29.89
CA CYS A 241 -14.52 16.36 -29.12
C CYS A 241 -16.02 16.50 -28.84
N VAL A 242 -16.35 16.86 -27.61
CA VAL A 242 -17.70 17.18 -27.15
C VAL A 242 -17.73 18.64 -26.70
N ASP A 243 -18.61 19.42 -27.31
CA ASP A 243 -18.85 20.81 -26.93
C ASP A 243 -19.91 20.86 -25.83
N THR A 244 -19.59 21.52 -24.72
CA THR A 244 -20.55 21.78 -23.64
C THR A 244 -21.12 23.18 -23.85
N PRO A 245 -22.43 23.34 -24.07
CA PRO A 245 -23.03 24.66 -24.21
C PRO A 245 -22.83 25.47 -22.93
N GLU A 246 -22.58 26.76 -23.10
CA GLU A 246 -22.54 27.70 -21.98
C GLU A 246 -23.98 28.03 -21.55
N SER A 247 -24.24 28.01 -20.24
CA SER A 247 -25.50 28.40 -19.65
C SER A 247 -25.26 29.50 -18.61
N CYS A 248 -25.81 30.68 -18.88
CA CYS A 248 -25.70 31.84 -18.02
C CYS A 248 -27.03 32.13 -17.34
N HIS A 249 -26.98 32.49 -16.05
CA HIS A 249 -28.13 33.00 -15.31
C HIS A 249 -27.72 34.20 -14.47
N GLU A 250 -28.69 35.07 -14.15
CA GLU A 250 -28.47 36.22 -13.30
C GLU A 250 -28.68 35.82 -11.84
N VAL A 251 -27.70 36.13 -10.99
CA VAL A 251 -27.76 35.93 -9.54
C VAL A 251 -27.76 37.28 -8.86
N CYS A 252 -28.79 37.57 -8.07
CA CYS A 252 -28.95 38.85 -7.38
C CYS A 252 -28.80 38.67 -5.87
N SER A 253 -27.94 39.49 -5.26
CA SER A 253 -27.71 39.50 -3.80
C SER A 253 -28.15 40.84 -3.19
N PRO A 254 -28.95 40.84 -2.11
CA PRO A 254 -29.31 42.07 -1.41
C PRO A 254 -28.09 42.79 -0.83
N ASN A 255 -28.02 44.10 -0.98
CA ASN A 255 -26.93 44.93 -0.44
C ASN A 255 -27.22 45.41 1.01
N GLY A 256 -28.42 45.14 1.54
CA GLY A 256 -28.86 45.61 2.88
C GLY A 256 -29.26 47.08 2.95
N ASN A 257 -29.37 47.75 1.80
CA ASN A 257 -29.71 49.18 1.71
C ASN A 257 -30.95 49.48 0.85
N GLY A 258 -31.73 48.45 0.53
CA GLY A 258 -32.88 48.54 -0.37
C GLY A 258 -32.53 48.38 -1.84
N PHE A 259 -31.29 47.99 -2.14
CA PHE A 259 -30.84 47.62 -3.47
C PHE A 259 -30.25 46.22 -3.45
N ALA A 260 -30.16 45.60 -4.62
CA ALA A 260 -29.47 44.33 -4.83
C ALA A 260 -28.50 44.44 -6.01
N THR A 261 -27.37 43.76 -5.88
CA THR A 261 -26.38 43.61 -6.94
C THR A 261 -26.67 42.32 -7.69
N CYS A 262 -26.92 42.43 -8.99
CA CYS A 262 -27.13 41.31 -9.89
C CYS A 262 -25.88 41.08 -10.74
N THR A 263 -25.39 39.85 -10.75
CA THR A 263 -24.22 39.42 -11.53
C THR A 263 -24.62 38.28 -12.46
N THR A 264 -24.11 38.31 -13.68
CA THR A 264 -24.25 37.16 -14.59
C THR A 264 -23.23 36.09 -14.22
N GLU A 265 -23.72 34.93 -13.83
CA GLU A 265 -22.93 33.73 -13.56
C GLU A 265 -23.15 32.73 -14.69
N CYS A 266 -22.07 32.36 -15.37
CA CYS A 266 -22.07 31.39 -16.46
C CYS A 266 -21.44 30.09 -15.98
N SER A 267 -22.05 28.97 -16.36
CA SER A 267 -21.58 27.63 -16.10
C SER A 267 -21.55 26.83 -17.39
N GLY A 268 -20.70 25.81 -17.44
CA GLY A 268 -20.40 25.13 -18.68
C GLY A 268 -19.56 26.01 -19.61
N GLY A 269 -19.71 25.79 -20.92
CA GLY A 269 -18.84 26.39 -21.92
C GLY A 269 -17.52 25.64 -22.03
N GLY A 270 -17.15 25.30 -23.26
CA GLY A 270 -15.86 24.69 -23.58
C GLY A 270 -16.00 23.40 -24.37
N ARG A 271 -14.84 22.91 -24.81
CA ARG A 271 -14.69 21.71 -25.63
C ARG A 271 -13.83 20.72 -24.86
N SER A 272 -14.35 19.51 -24.68
CA SER A 272 -13.58 18.39 -24.12
C SER A 272 -13.23 17.44 -25.24
N CYS A 273 -11.94 17.22 -25.48
CA CYS A 273 -11.46 16.30 -26.52
C CYS A 273 -10.76 15.10 -25.87
N SER A 274 -10.99 13.92 -26.43
CA SER A 274 -10.26 12.70 -26.10
C SER A 274 -9.58 12.14 -27.35
N THR A 275 -8.34 11.68 -27.23
CA THR A 275 -7.60 11.10 -28.35
C THR A 275 -8.27 9.81 -28.84
N ARG A 276 -8.52 9.74 -30.15
CA ARG A 276 -9.02 8.55 -30.85
C ARG A 276 -7.85 7.72 -31.36
N TYR A 277 -7.91 6.41 -31.14
CA TYR A 277 -6.91 5.46 -31.63
C TYR A 277 -7.51 4.57 -32.71
N CYS A 278 -6.76 4.42 -33.81
CA CYS A 278 -7.12 3.58 -34.94
C CYS A 278 -6.11 2.46 -35.11
N ASP A 279 -6.56 1.36 -35.72
CA ASP A 279 -5.72 0.24 -36.09
C ASP A 279 -5.06 0.51 -37.45
N GLU A 280 -3.74 0.50 -37.47
CA GLU A 280 -2.92 0.63 -38.68
C GLU A 280 -2.20 -0.70 -38.96
N SER A 281 -2.32 -1.20 -40.19
CA SER A 281 -1.57 -2.39 -40.62
C SER A 281 -0.12 -2.00 -40.93
N ARG A 282 0.82 -2.61 -40.22
CA ARG A 282 2.26 -2.40 -40.40
C ARG A 282 2.98 -3.70 -40.67
N THR A 283 4.19 -3.58 -41.19
CA THR A 283 5.08 -4.72 -41.46
C THR A 283 6.36 -4.60 -40.66
N ARG A 284 6.92 -5.76 -40.29
CA ARG A 284 8.27 -5.87 -39.74
C ARG A 284 9.01 -7.02 -40.40
N GLN A 285 10.32 -6.90 -40.50
CA GLN A 285 11.20 -7.97 -40.97
C GLN A 285 11.59 -8.85 -39.79
N VAL A 286 11.33 -10.15 -39.89
CA VAL A 286 11.68 -11.15 -38.88
C VAL A 286 12.76 -12.05 -39.47
N PRO A 287 13.88 -12.31 -38.77
CA PRO A 287 14.97 -13.12 -39.30
C PRO A 287 14.50 -14.57 -39.56
N ARG A 288 14.79 -15.05 -40.77
CA ARG A 288 14.59 -16.45 -41.15
C ARG A 288 15.90 -17.21 -40.97
N TYR A 289 15.80 -18.47 -40.54
CA TYR A 289 16.94 -19.33 -40.30
C TYR A 289 16.79 -20.64 -41.06
N ARG A 290 17.92 -21.17 -41.51
CA ARG A 290 18.04 -22.51 -42.09
C ARG A 290 19.06 -23.32 -41.30
N ASP A 291 18.78 -24.61 -41.16
CA ASP A 291 19.74 -25.57 -40.66
C ASP A 291 20.77 -25.86 -41.76
N ASP A 292 22.03 -25.57 -41.46
CA ASP A 292 23.15 -25.81 -42.36
C ASP A 292 23.95 -27.02 -41.85
N PRO A 293 24.04 -28.13 -42.63
CA PRO A 293 24.78 -29.30 -42.21
C PRO A 293 26.28 -29.01 -42.22
N ARG A 294 26.93 -29.25 -41.08
CA ARG A 294 28.36 -29.03 -40.86
C ARG A 294 29.02 -30.29 -40.33
N THR A 295 30.33 -30.35 -40.47
CA THR A 295 31.16 -31.42 -39.92
C THR A 295 32.29 -30.85 -39.08
N ARG A 296 32.70 -31.59 -38.06
CA ARG A 296 33.92 -31.31 -37.30
C ARG A 296 34.68 -32.59 -37.00
N GLN A 297 35.99 -32.48 -36.89
CA GLN A 297 36.86 -33.59 -36.50
C GLN A 297 36.89 -33.67 -34.98
N VAL A 298 36.50 -34.82 -34.42
CA VAL A 298 36.56 -35.08 -32.99
C VAL A 298 37.61 -36.15 -32.72
N PRO A 299 38.50 -35.98 -31.72
CA PRO A 299 39.57 -36.92 -31.47
C PRO A 299 39.01 -38.26 -31.00
N ARG A 300 39.49 -39.34 -31.62
CA ARG A 300 39.21 -40.72 -31.21
C ARG A 300 40.35 -41.19 -30.31
N PHE A 301 40.04 -42.00 -29.32
CA PHE A 301 41.04 -42.58 -28.42
C PHE A 301 40.96 -44.10 -28.48
N ARG A 302 42.13 -44.74 -28.36
CA ARG A 302 42.20 -46.18 -28.13
C ARG A 302 42.73 -46.44 -26.73
N THR A 303 42.19 -47.49 -26.13
CA THR A 303 42.60 -47.96 -24.81
C THR A 303 43.84 -48.82 -24.94
N VAL A 304 44.91 -48.47 -24.22
CA VAL A 304 46.17 -49.21 -24.21
C VAL A 304 46.43 -49.70 -22.78
N PRO A 305 46.45 -51.02 -22.53
CA PRO A 305 46.72 -51.55 -21.21
C PRO A 305 48.18 -51.31 -20.83
N ARG A 306 48.39 -50.84 -19.60
CA ARG A 306 49.71 -50.73 -18.98
C ARG A 306 49.88 -51.82 -17.94
N THR A 307 51.05 -52.42 -17.94
CA THR A 307 51.46 -53.36 -16.90
C THR A 307 52.51 -52.72 -16.02
N ALA A 308 52.46 -53.04 -14.73
CA ALA A 308 53.50 -52.69 -13.79
C ALA A 308 53.94 -53.95 -13.05
N GLU A 309 55.14 -53.89 -12.48
CA GLU A 309 55.62 -54.97 -11.63
C GLU A 309 54.78 -55.07 -10.36
N TRP A 310 54.39 -56.29 -10.01
CA TRP A 310 53.64 -56.58 -8.81
C TRP A 310 54.42 -57.56 -7.94
N TYR A 311 54.25 -57.41 -6.63
CA TYR A 311 55.07 -58.05 -5.63
C TYR A 311 54.19 -58.72 -4.58
N SER A 312 54.68 -59.81 -3.98
CA SER A 312 54.22 -60.28 -2.68
C SER A 312 55.22 -59.90 -1.61
N PHE A 313 54.73 -59.55 -0.43
CA PHE A 313 55.54 -59.17 0.72
C PHE A 313 54.84 -59.54 2.02
N ARG A 314 55.56 -59.43 3.14
CA ARG A 314 55.09 -59.81 4.47
C ARG A 314 55.25 -58.72 5.50
#